data_AF-A0A940KSR0-F1
#
_entry.id   AF-A0A940KSR0-F1
#
_cell.length_a   1.000
_cell.length_b   1.000
_cell.length_c   1.000
_cell.angle_alpha   90.00
_cell.angle_beta   90.00
_cell.angle_gamma   90.00
#
_symmetry.space_group_name_H-M   'P 1'
#
loop_
_entity.id
_entity.type
_entity.pdbx_description
1 polymer ?
#
loop_
_entity_poly.entity_id
_entity_poly.type
_entity_poly.pdbx_seq_one_letter_code
_entity_poly.pdbx_strand_id
1 'polypeptide(L)'
;MFGAYSIDERIRLKRSVKLELHFNTGILYFYTCSVKEMEPGWEKSYDWNADLLSKKWDPGAASAKLKQIPETLACDALLDQEIFSGSGNIVKNEVLFRIYLHPESKLGAIPAKTISLLIKEAWQYCYDFLKWKRENKLKSHWQIIGKKKCPRCELPVQKKYCGKTRRRTFFCNNCQKKYE
;
A
#
# COMPACT_ATOMS: atom_id res chain seq x y z
N MET A 1 -1.28 10.40 -7.97
CA MET A 1 -1.83 9.95 -9.27
C MET A 1 -1.11 8.67 -9.67
N PHE A 2 -1.73 7.73 -10.39
CA PHE A 2 -1.09 6.46 -10.76
C PHE A 2 -0.24 6.65 -12.03
N GLY A 3 1.01 6.20 -11.98
CA GLY A 3 1.89 6.13 -13.15
C GLY A 3 1.33 5.15 -14.19
N ALA A 4 1.69 5.38 -15.45
CA ALA A 4 1.33 4.50 -16.57
C ALA A 4 2.48 4.44 -17.56
N TYR A 5 2.51 3.37 -18.36
CA TYR A 5 3.40 3.24 -19.51
C TYR A 5 2.64 2.61 -20.68
N SER A 6 3.16 2.76 -21.89
CA SER A 6 2.68 2.05 -23.08
C SER A 6 3.84 1.74 -24.03
N ILE A 7 3.63 0.73 -24.88
CA ILE A 7 4.61 0.22 -25.85
C ILE A 7 4.05 0.53 -27.24
N ASP A 8 4.90 1.10 -28.11
CA ASP A 8 4.70 1.48 -29.52
C ASP A 8 3.62 2.54 -29.79
N GLU A 9 2.50 2.49 -29.07
CA GLU A 9 1.42 3.44 -29.19
C GLU A 9 1.31 4.35 -27.97
N ARG A 10 1.03 5.63 -28.21
CA ARG A 10 0.80 6.59 -27.14
C ARG A 10 -0.64 6.53 -26.65
N ILE A 11 -0.82 6.17 -25.39
CA ILE A 11 -2.15 6.13 -24.74
C ILE A 11 -2.56 7.47 -24.12
N ARG A 12 -1.68 8.48 -24.15
CA ARG A 12 -1.93 9.83 -23.64
C ARG A 12 -1.27 10.89 -24.54
N LEU A 13 -1.70 12.14 -24.37
CA LEU A 13 -1.17 13.31 -25.09
C LEU A 13 0.36 13.43 -24.94
N LYS A 14 1.04 13.88 -26.00
CA LYS A 14 2.51 14.04 -26.02
C LYS A 14 3.05 14.84 -24.84
N ARG A 15 2.39 15.94 -24.46
CA ARG A 15 2.77 16.78 -23.30
C ARG A 15 2.78 16.06 -21.95
N SER A 16 2.16 14.88 -21.86
CA SER A 16 2.08 14.08 -20.64
C SER A 16 3.18 13.02 -20.52
N VAL A 17 3.93 12.79 -21.61
CA VAL A 17 5.07 11.88 -21.63
C VAL A 17 6.21 12.48 -20.79
N LYS A 18 6.84 11.64 -19.96
CA LYS A 18 7.95 12.01 -19.07
C LYS A 18 9.29 11.41 -19.49
N LEU A 19 9.25 10.25 -20.15
CA LEU A 19 10.41 9.59 -20.73
C LEU A 19 9.95 8.78 -21.95
N GLU A 20 10.76 8.80 -23.00
CA GLU A 20 10.65 7.93 -24.16
C GLU A 20 11.96 7.16 -24.30
N LEU A 21 11.87 5.85 -24.44
CA LEU A 21 13.02 5.00 -24.75
C LEU A 21 12.82 4.40 -26.14
N HIS A 22 13.73 4.72 -27.04
CA HIS A 22 13.69 4.31 -28.45
C HIS A 22 14.62 3.13 -28.66
N PHE A 23 14.08 2.03 -29.18
CA PHE A 23 14.80 0.81 -29.50
C PHE A 23 14.65 0.53 -31.00
N ASN A 24 15.53 -0.31 -31.55
CA ASN A 24 15.40 -0.79 -32.92
C ASN A 24 14.10 -1.61 -33.17
N THR A 25 13.49 -2.15 -32.12
CA THR A 25 12.27 -2.96 -32.18
C THR A 25 11.00 -2.23 -31.75
N GLY A 26 11.07 -0.98 -31.30
CA GLY A 26 9.89 -0.28 -30.78
C GLY A 26 10.20 0.88 -29.84
N ILE A 27 9.16 1.47 -29.26
CA ILE A 27 9.26 2.64 -28.37
C ILE A 27 8.50 2.40 -27.08
N LEU A 28 9.12 2.73 -25.94
CA LEU A 28 8.49 2.68 -24.63
C LEU A 28 8.21 4.10 -24.11
N TYR A 29 6.95 4.37 -23.78
CA TYR A 29 6.48 5.66 -23.27
C TYR A 29 6.15 5.56 -21.78
N PHE A 30 6.66 6.50 -20.96
CA PHE A 30 6.31 6.61 -19.55
C PHE A 30 5.53 7.90 -19.25
N TYR A 31 4.49 7.78 -18.42
CA TYR A 31 3.58 8.87 -18.05
C TYR A 31 3.44 8.98 -16.54
N THR A 32 3.32 10.22 -16.05
CA THR A 32 3.02 10.51 -14.62
C THR A 32 3.97 9.75 -13.67
N CYS A 33 5.27 9.94 -13.87
CA CYS A 33 6.33 9.36 -13.07
C CYS A 33 7.45 10.39 -12.83
N SER A 34 8.33 10.09 -11.88
CA SER A 34 9.61 10.76 -11.71
C SER A 34 10.71 9.85 -12.26
N VAL A 35 11.65 10.43 -12.99
CA VAL A 35 12.77 9.71 -13.61
C VAL A 35 14.04 10.20 -12.94
N LYS A 36 14.88 9.27 -12.51
CA LYS A 36 16.16 9.55 -11.89
C LYS A 36 17.19 8.58 -12.44
N GLU A 37 18.35 9.11 -12.80
CA GLU A 37 19.51 8.29 -13.17
C GLU A 37 20.11 7.66 -11.90
N MET A 38 20.47 6.39 -11.99
CA MET A 38 20.95 5.59 -10.87
C MET A 38 22.30 5.00 -11.23
N GLU A 39 23.24 5.06 -10.30
CA GLU A 39 24.55 4.43 -10.46
C GLU A 39 24.44 2.89 -10.53
N PRO A 40 25.34 2.22 -11.27
CA PRO A 40 25.42 0.76 -11.27
C PRO A 40 25.52 0.19 -9.84
N GLY A 41 24.78 -0.90 -9.58
CA GLY A 41 24.76 -1.55 -8.27
C GLY A 41 23.70 -1.03 -7.30
N TRP A 42 22.82 -0.12 -7.73
CA TRP A 42 21.66 0.33 -6.95
C TRP A 42 20.79 -0.83 -6.45
N GLU A 43 20.77 -1.96 -7.14
CA GLU A 43 19.96 -3.14 -6.78
C GLU A 43 20.33 -3.69 -5.40
N LYS A 44 21.58 -3.50 -4.96
CA LYS A 44 22.07 -3.89 -3.63
C LYS A 44 21.49 -3.03 -2.51
N SER A 45 21.07 -1.81 -2.84
CA SER A 45 20.44 -0.91 -1.86
C SER A 45 18.95 -1.17 -1.67
N TYR A 46 18.32 -1.95 -2.57
CA TYR A 46 16.92 -2.28 -2.47
C TYR A 46 16.69 -3.50 -1.57
N ASP A 47 15.92 -3.32 -0.49
CA ASP A 47 15.55 -4.42 0.40
C ASP A 47 14.39 -5.23 -0.17
N TRP A 48 14.73 -6.29 -0.91
CA TRP A 48 13.77 -7.23 -1.48
C TRP A 48 12.95 -8.01 -0.45
N ASN A 49 13.37 -8.02 0.82
CA ASN A 49 12.61 -8.65 1.91
C ASN A 49 11.45 -7.78 2.38
N ALA A 50 11.46 -6.48 2.06
CA ALA A 50 10.39 -5.53 2.39
C ALA A 50 9.32 -5.40 1.28
N ASP A 51 9.57 -5.90 0.08
CA ASP A 51 8.63 -5.85 -1.06
C ASP A 51 7.57 -6.95 -0.94
N LEU A 52 6.31 -6.54 -0.80
CA LEU A 52 5.16 -7.44 -0.60
C LEU A 52 4.87 -8.37 -1.79
N LEU A 53 5.33 -8.04 -2.99
CA LEU A 53 5.16 -8.84 -4.21
C LEU A 53 6.45 -9.56 -4.63
N SER A 54 7.56 -9.34 -3.90
CA SER A 54 8.81 -10.05 -4.12
C SER A 54 8.73 -11.50 -3.65
N LYS A 55 9.42 -12.39 -4.37
CA LYS A 55 9.63 -13.78 -3.93
C LYS A 55 10.50 -13.88 -2.67
N LYS A 56 11.23 -12.81 -2.34
CA LYS A 56 12.09 -12.71 -1.16
C LYS A 56 11.38 -12.04 0.03
N TRP A 57 10.11 -11.65 -0.10
CA TRP A 57 9.33 -11.09 1.01
C TRP A 57 9.50 -11.93 2.29
N ASP A 58 9.91 -11.28 3.38
CA ASP A 58 10.14 -11.95 4.66
C ASP A 58 9.24 -11.36 5.75
N PRO A 59 8.15 -12.07 6.14
CA PRO A 59 7.27 -11.62 7.22
C PRO A 59 7.98 -11.55 8.59
N GLY A 60 9.03 -12.36 8.80
CA GLY A 60 9.85 -12.33 9.99
C GLY A 60 10.66 -11.03 10.09
N ALA A 61 11.30 -10.62 9.00
CA ALA A 61 12.00 -9.34 8.92
C ALA A 61 11.05 -8.15 9.15
N ALA A 62 9.86 -8.17 8.55
CA ALA A 62 8.84 -7.15 8.79
C ALA A 62 8.40 -7.10 10.27
N SER A 63 8.17 -8.26 10.90
CA SER A 63 7.85 -8.35 12.32
C SER A 63 8.95 -7.77 13.21
N ALA A 64 10.22 -8.05 12.90
CA ALA A 64 11.37 -7.51 13.63
C ALA A 64 11.44 -5.98 13.53
N LYS A 65 11.26 -5.41 12.33
CA LYS A 65 11.22 -3.96 12.13
C LYS A 65 10.08 -3.30 12.91
N LEU A 66 8.87 -3.87 12.88
CA LEU A 66 7.71 -3.34 13.62
C LEU A 66 7.94 -3.30 15.14
N LYS A 67 8.64 -4.29 15.71
CA LYS A 67 8.97 -4.31 17.15
C LYS A 67 9.91 -3.17 17.56
N GLN A 68 10.71 -2.64 16.63
CA GLN A 68 11.65 -1.55 16.91
C GLN A 68 11.00 -0.16 16.92
N ILE A 69 9.73 -0.05 16.50
CA ILE A 69 9.01 1.23 16.38
C ILE A 69 7.66 1.22 17.12
N PRO A 70 7.62 0.88 18.42
CA PRO A 70 6.35 0.64 19.15
C PRO A 70 5.42 1.86 19.20
N GLU A 71 5.96 3.08 19.20
CA GLU A 71 5.15 4.32 19.23
C GLU A 71 4.55 4.70 17.88
N THR A 72 4.93 4.03 16.80
CA THR A 72 4.38 4.30 15.46
C THR A 72 2.93 3.82 15.37
N LEU A 73 2.09 4.60 14.69
CA LEU A 73 0.70 4.23 14.45
C LEU A 73 0.61 3.16 13.35
N ALA A 74 -0.33 2.22 13.48
CA ALA A 74 -0.54 1.15 12.50
C ALA A 74 -0.73 1.67 11.06
N CYS A 75 -1.40 2.80 10.90
CA CYS A 75 -1.59 3.41 9.58
C CYS A 75 -0.32 4.02 8.97
N ASP A 76 0.62 4.50 9.79
CA ASP A 76 1.92 4.97 9.30
C ASP A 76 2.84 3.79 9.00
N ALA A 77 2.84 2.76 9.85
CA ALA A 77 3.62 1.55 9.65
C ALA A 77 3.30 0.89 8.30
N LEU A 78 2.02 0.73 7.96
CA LEU A 78 1.58 0.18 6.66
C LEU A 78 1.96 1.04 5.46
N LEU A 79 2.41 2.28 5.64
CA LEU A 79 2.88 3.15 4.56
C LEU A 79 4.41 3.26 4.50
N ASP A 80 5.11 2.70 5.48
CA ASP A 80 6.56 2.68 5.54
C ASP A 80 7.11 1.74 4.47
N GLN A 81 7.82 2.29 3.48
CA GLN A 81 8.36 1.51 2.36
C GLN A 81 9.56 0.64 2.77
N GLU A 82 10.20 0.92 3.91
CA GLU A 82 11.27 0.07 4.44
C GLU A 82 10.71 -1.20 5.11
N ILE A 83 9.41 -1.22 5.43
CA ILE A 83 8.75 -2.38 6.07
C ILE A 83 7.81 -3.08 5.09
N PHE A 84 7.04 -2.30 4.33
CA PHE A 84 5.98 -2.76 3.44
C PHE A 84 6.07 -2.04 2.08
N SER A 85 7.18 -2.23 1.38
CA SER A 85 7.37 -1.69 0.03
C SER A 85 6.23 -2.15 -0.90
N GLY A 86 5.66 -1.18 -1.63
CA GLY A 86 4.50 -1.37 -2.48
C GLY A 86 3.15 -1.16 -1.77
N SER A 87 3.12 -1.09 -0.44
CA SER A 87 1.91 -0.74 0.29
C SER A 87 1.60 0.75 0.14
N GLY A 88 0.36 1.04 -0.25
CA GLY A 88 -0.14 2.39 -0.46
C GLY A 88 -1.42 2.66 0.32
N ASN A 89 -2.02 3.83 0.10
CA ASN A 89 -3.20 4.25 0.88
C ASN A 89 -4.41 3.31 0.73
N ILE A 90 -4.57 2.63 -0.42
CA ILE A 90 -5.66 1.66 -0.59
C ILE A 90 -5.42 0.44 0.30
N VAL A 91 -4.25 -0.20 0.16
CA VAL A 91 -3.82 -1.34 0.97
C VAL A 91 -3.98 -1.03 2.44
N LYS A 92 -3.44 0.12 2.88
CA LYS A 92 -3.55 0.58 4.28
C LYS A 92 -4.98 0.56 4.81
N ASN A 93 -5.93 1.17 4.10
CA ASN A 93 -7.31 1.27 4.56
C ASN A 93 -8.01 -0.08 4.57
N GLU A 94 -7.84 -0.85 3.50
CA GLU A 94 -8.55 -2.12 3.32
C GLU A 94 -8.02 -3.20 4.26
N VAL A 95 -6.70 -3.29 4.45
CA VAL A 95 -6.06 -4.19 5.41
C VAL A 95 -6.52 -3.90 6.84
N LEU A 96 -6.40 -2.65 7.31
CA LEU A 96 -6.82 -2.27 8.66
C LEU A 96 -8.29 -2.55 8.91
N PHE A 97 -9.14 -2.31 7.92
CA PHE A 97 -10.55 -2.65 8.01
C PHE A 97 -10.73 -4.17 8.11
N ARG A 98 -10.14 -4.96 7.22
CA ARG A 98 -10.23 -6.44 7.18
C ARG A 98 -9.84 -7.11 8.49
N ILE A 99 -8.82 -6.58 9.18
CA ILE A 99 -8.31 -7.15 10.43
C ILE A 99 -8.92 -6.52 11.70
N TYR A 100 -9.92 -5.64 11.57
CA TYR A 100 -10.59 -4.97 12.70
C TYR A 100 -9.65 -4.11 13.56
N LEU A 101 -8.62 -3.50 12.94
CA LEU A 101 -7.62 -2.69 13.65
C LEU A 101 -7.82 -1.19 13.35
N HIS A 102 -7.88 -0.37 14.39
CA HIS A 102 -8.01 1.08 14.23
C HIS A 102 -6.70 1.69 13.70
N PRO A 103 -6.75 2.61 12.73
CA PRO A 103 -5.54 3.19 12.10
C PRO A 103 -4.60 3.89 13.08
N GLU A 104 -5.15 4.49 14.13
CA GLU A 104 -4.40 5.22 15.16
C GLU A 104 -4.04 4.35 16.37
N SER A 105 -3.94 3.03 16.20
CA SER A 105 -3.41 2.14 17.24
C SER A 105 -1.88 2.18 17.24
N LYS A 106 -1.26 2.25 18.42
CA LYS A 106 0.21 2.17 18.55
C LYS A 106 0.69 0.74 18.37
N LEU A 107 1.77 0.53 17.62
CA LEU A 107 2.34 -0.81 17.37
C LEU A 107 2.64 -1.58 18.66
N GLY A 108 3.19 -0.91 19.68
CA GLY A 108 3.54 -1.52 20.96
C GLY A 108 2.32 -1.98 21.78
N ALA A 109 1.16 -1.38 21.57
CA ALA A 109 -0.08 -1.71 22.28
C ALA A 109 -0.88 -2.83 21.59
N ILE A 110 -0.54 -3.17 20.34
CA ILE A 110 -1.28 -4.16 19.56
C ILE A 110 -0.83 -5.58 19.97
N PRO A 111 -1.77 -6.50 20.24
CA PRO A 111 -1.44 -7.90 20.53
C PRO A 111 -0.62 -8.54 19.40
N ALA A 112 0.37 -9.37 19.76
CA ALA A 112 1.25 -10.02 18.78
C ALA A 112 0.51 -10.83 17.70
N LYS A 113 -0.63 -11.45 18.04
CA LYS A 113 -1.51 -12.13 17.07
C LYS A 113 -2.06 -11.16 16.02
N THR A 114 -2.44 -9.96 16.43
CA THR A 114 -2.96 -8.92 15.53
C THR A 114 -1.85 -8.32 14.67
N ILE A 115 -0.61 -8.16 15.19
CA ILE A 115 0.55 -7.79 14.37
C ILE A 115 0.83 -8.86 13.30
N SER A 116 0.76 -10.14 13.66
CA SER A 116 0.94 -11.24 12.70
C SER A 116 -0.14 -11.21 11.61
N LEU A 117 -1.37 -10.90 11.99
CA LEU A 117 -2.48 -10.74 11.05
C LEU A 117 -2.30 -9.51 10.15
N LEU A 118 -1.80 -8.38 10.67
CA LEU A 118 -1.48 -7.18 9.91
C LEU A 118 -0.48 -7.49 8.79
N ILE A 119 0.62 -8.18 9.12
CA ILE A 119 1.68 -8.56 8.18
C ILE A 119 1.12 -9.51 7.11
N LYS A 120 0.39 -10.55 7.53
CA LYS A 120 -0.21 -11.54 6.62
C LYS A 120 -1.21 -10.89 5.66
N GLU A 121 -2.11 -10.06 6.19
CA GLU A 121 -3.15 -9.43 5.38
C GLU A 121 -2.58 -8.36 4.44
N ALA A 122 -1.53 -7.64 4.83
CA ALA A 122 -0.82 -6.71 3.93
C ALA A 122 -0.26 -7.43 2.70
N TRP A 123 0.39 -8.58 2.92
CA TRP A 123 0.91 -9.43 1.85
C TRP A 123 -0.20 -9.98 0.96
N GLN A 124 -1.19 -10.65 1.55
CA GLN A 124 -2.29 -11.26 0.82
C GLN A 124 -3.07 -10.23 -0.02
N TYR A 125 -3.40 -9.09 0.58
CA TYR A 125 -4.17 -8.05 -0.08
C TYR A 125 -3.40 -7.44 -1.27
N CYS A 126 -2.07 -7.35 -1.23
CA CYS A 126 -1.28 -6.88 -2.37
C CYS A 126 -1.35 -7.84 -3.58
N TYR A 127 -1.35 -9.15 -3.33
CA TYR A 127 -1.56 -10.15 -4.39
C TYR A 127 -2.96 -10.06 -4.99
N ASP A 128 -3.98 -9.98 -4.14
CA ASP A 128 -5.37 -9.80 -4.56
C ASP A 128 -5.54 -8.49 -5.34
N PHE A 129 -4.94 -7.41 -4.86
CA PHE A 129 -4.93 -6.11 -5.52
C PHE A 129 -4.35 -6.22 -6.93
N LEU A 130 -3.19 -6.88 -7.09
CA LEU A 130 -2.56 -7.07 -8.40
C LEU A 130 -3.47 -7.87 -9.34
N LYS A 131 -4.05 -8.96 -8.85
CA LYS A 131 -5.02 -9.77 -9.60
C LYS A 131 -6.21 -8.93 -10.06
N TRP A 132 -6.91 -8.28 -9.13
CA TRP A 132 -8.09 -7.47 -9.45
C TRP A 132 -7.77 -6.27 -10.34
N LYS A 133 -6.56 -5.72 -10.26
CA LYS A 133 -6.11 -4.65 -11.16
C LYS A 133 -5.95 -5.17 -12.59
N ARG A 134 -5.37 -6.36 -12.79
CA ARG A 134 -5.26 -7.01 -14.12
C ARG A 134 -6.62 -7.35 -14.72
N GLU A 135 -7.58 -7.71 -13.87
CA GLU A 135 -8.96 -8.00 -14.27
C GLU A 135 -9.84 -6.75 -14.43
N ASN A 136 -9.30 -5.54 -14.20
CA ASN A 136 -10.05 -4.28 -14.17
C ASN A 136 -11.22 -4.24 -13.15
N LYS A 137 -11.16 -5.06 -12.10
CA LYS A 137 -12.20 -5.18 -11.06
C LYS A 137 -11.80 -4.60 -9.70
N LEU A 138 -10.61 -4.00 -9.57
CA LEU A 138 -10.07 -3.53 -8.28
C LEU A 138 -11.07 -2.74 -7.40
N LYS A 139 -11.80 -1.77 -7.96
CA LYS A 139 -12.71 -0.92 -7.19
C LYS A 139 -13.93 -1.67 -6.63
N SER A 140 -14.40 -2.74 -7.27
CA SER A 140 -15.55 -3.50 -6.77
C SER A 140 -15.23 -4.27 -5.50
N HIS A 141 -13.95 -4.50 -5.21
CA HIS A 141 -13.48 -5.21 -4.03
C HIS A 141 -13.19 -4.30 -2.81
N TRP A 142 -13.36 -2.98 -2.93
CA TRP A 142 -13.18 -2.06 -1.81
C TRP A 142 -14.32 -2.17 -0.79
N GLN A 143 -13.96 -2.51 0.44
CA GLN A 143 -14.90 -2.69 1.53
C GLN A 143 -15.17 -1.40 2.30
N ILE A 144 -14.15 -0.56 2.53
CA ILE A 144 -14.30 0.63 3.38
C ILE A 144 -14.09 1.94 2.61
N ILE A 145 -13.23 1.92 1.58
CA ILE A 145 -12.89 3.13 0.84
C ILE A 145 -14.10 3.66 0.09
N GLY A 146 -14.39 4.96 0.27
CA GLY A 146 -15.47 5.65 -0.43
C GLY A 146 -16.88 5.32 0.09
N LYS A 147 -17.02 4.40 1.04
CA LYS A 147 -18.31 4.07 1.65
C LYS A 147 -18.77 5.19 2.60
N LYS A 148 -20.10 5.32 2.75
CA LYS A 148 -20.74 6.22 3.73
C LYS A 148 -21.07 5.49 5.03
N LYS A 149 -21.50 4.23 4.94
CA LYS A 149 -21.81 3.33 6.06
C LYS A 149 -20.87 2.12 6.04
N CYS A 150 -20.55 1.61 7.22
CA CYS A 150 -19.70 0.43 7.40
C CYS A 150 -20.46 -0.81 6.92
N PRO A 151 -19.90 -1.64 6.01
CA PRO A 151 -20.60 -2.81 5.49
C PRO A 151 -20.79 -3.96 6.49
N ARG A 152 -20.32 -3.79 7.74
CA ARG A 152 -20.46 -4.78 8.82
C ARG A 152 -21.51 -4.40 9.86
N CYS A 153 -21.57 -3.12 10.23
CA CYS A 153 -22.41 -2.65 11.33
C CYS A 153 -23.30 -1.46 10.95
N GLU A 154 -23.33 -1.06 9.68
CA GLU A 154 -24.16 0.01 9.12
C GLU A 154 -23.98 1.43 9.72
N LEU A 155 -23.09 1.58 10.71
CA LEU A 155 -22.75 2.88 11.29
C LEU A 155 -21.91 3.74 10.33
N PRO A 156 -21.92 5.08 10.47
CA PRO A 156 -21.16 5.98 9.59
C PRO A 156 -19.65 5.70 9.57
N VAL A 157 -19.09 5.67 8.36
CA VAL A 157 -17.63 5.56 8.14
C VAL A 157 -16.96 6.89 8.45
N GLN A 158 -15.95 6.84 9.30
CA GLN A 158 -15.13 7.99 9.65
C GLN A 158 -14.13 8.28 8.54
N LYS A 159 -13.88 9.57 8.29
CA LYS A 159 -12.91 10.05 7.29
C LYS A 159 -11.99 11.07 7.94
N LYS A 160 -10.71 10.71 8.13
CA LYS A 160 -9.72 11.56 8.79
C LYS A 160 -8.37 11.50 8.06
N TYR A 161 -7.55 12.52 8.25
CA TYR A 161 -6.13 12.48 7.90
C TYR A 161 -5.34 12.01 9.12
N CYS A 162 -4.94 10.75 9.10
CA CYS A 162 -4.27 10.07 10.21
C CYS A 162 -2.76 10.01 10.01
N GLY A 163 -2.05 9.85 11.12
CA GLY A 163 -0.61 9.62 11.13
C GLY A 163 0.23 10.82 10.72
N LYS A 164 1.56 10.61 10.72
CA LYS A 164 2.56 11.59 10.32
C LYS A 164 2.42 11.96 8.84
N THR A 165 2.06 10.98 8.01
CA THR A 165 1.89 11.19 6.56
C THR A 165 0.62 11.97 6.19
N ARG A 166 -0.28 12.21 7.16
CA ARG A 166 -1.55 12.91 6.99
C ARG A 166 -2.29 12.41 5.75
N ARG A 167 -2.34 11.09 5.55
CA ARG A 167 -3.04 10.45 4.42
C ARG A 167 -4.51 10.21 4.77
N ARG A 168 -5.39 10.42 3.81
CA ARG A 168 -6.84 10.21 3.98
C ARG A 168 -7.15 8.76 4.33
N THR A 169 -7.86 8.57 5.43
CA THR A 169 -8.13 7.26 6.03
C THR A 169 -9.63 7.11 6.27
N PHE A 170 -10.16 5.94 5.92
CA PHE A 170 -11.54 5.52 6.06
C PHE A 170 -11.57 4.36 7.07
N PHE A 171 -12.36 4.50 8.13
CA PHE A 171 -12.42 3.49 9.18
C PHE A 171 -13.76 3.53 9.92
N CYS A 172 -14.06 2.48 10.69
CA CYS A 172 -15.25 2.39 11.53
C CYS A 172 -14.84 2.28 13.01
N ASN A 173 -15.22 3.26 13.83
CA ASN A 173 -14.92 3.27 15.27
C ASN A 173 -15.52 2.09 16.03
N ASN A 174 -16.63 1.53 15.53
CA ASN A 174 -17.30 0.41 16.18
C ASN A 174 -16.62 -0.93 15.84
N CYS A 175 -16.28 -1.16 14.57
CA CYS A 175 -15.70 -2.44 14.16
C CYS A 175 -14.19 -2.51 14.38
N GLN A 176 -13.47 -1.38 14.31
CA GLN A 176 -12.01 -1.38 14.39
C GLN A 176 -11.55 -0.99 15.79
N LYS A 177 -10.95 -1.95 16.51
CA LYS A 177 -10.47 -1.75 17.87
C LYS A 177 -9.21 -0.89 17.88
N LYS A 178 -9.19 0.13 18.75
CA LYS A 178 -8.02 0.95 19.03
C LYS A 178 -7.24 0.37 20.20
N TYR A 179 -5.92 0.28 20.05
CA TYR A 179 -4.98 -0.09 21.10
C TYR A 179 -4.08 1.11 21.39
N GLU A 180 -3.95 1.48 22.66
CA GLU A 180 -3.23 2.67 23.14
C GLU A 180 -2.13 2.30 24.12
#